data_AF-A0A8H7RDU7-F1
#
_entry.id   AF-A0A8H7RDU7-F1
#
_cell.length_a   1.000
_cell.length_b   1.000
_cell.length_c   1.000
_cell.angle_alpha   90.00
_cell.angle_beta   90.00
_cell.angle_gamma   90.00
#
_symmetry.space_group_name_H-M   'P 1'
#
loop_
_entity.id
_entity.type
_entity.pdbx_description
1 polymer ?
#
loop_
_entity_poly.entity_id
_entity_poly.type
_entity_poly.pdbx_seq_one_letter_code
_entity_poly.pdbx_strand_id
1 'polypeptide(L)'
;MTSNTKPTPVIATDFQVKYELIQLKNRELTQKNKDLAHDLNRVKKRLLQVSKEKRILLDKLLLLQDYEEVDDDDVSPDTPTPTPINDKRELEDRPTPKPKRMRRDPVESKLRRVQPLEKVENGQYKLPARVGIITVHSLGTILPIPTYHNDRYIWPPGFMISRSYLSMINPNTNTTYTCSVEENGEQGPRFECQFRVIADDCPDSPIIANSATGVWTAIVKSANEIRNRGHSNSASGPDYYGFTHATIAKMIQDLPGADQCENYVWQKFDVMHQRTAAGVAAAAQKKISNLEIMGSANKKPSKADINAALNNGYTVASALYKHQDDVSTKFHKKSSLHQIMNTPDELKSQHTSDMWNSNYNYV
;
A
#
# COMPACT_ATOMS: atom_id res chain seq x y z
N MET A 1 38.75 -71.45 -41.53
CA MET A 1 38.90 -70.39 -40.52
C MET A 1 38.22 -69.14 -41.08
N THR A 2 36.91 -68.93 -40.90
CA THR A 2 36.30 -68.12 -39.81
C THR A 2 37.08 -66.81 -39.59
N SER A 3 36.50 -65.63 -39.83
CA SER A 3 35.61 -65.04 -38.83
C SER A 3 34.70 -63.94 -39.38
N ASN A 4 33.44 -64.04 -38.97
CA ASN A 4 32.33 -63.13 -39.17
C ASN A 4 32.39 -62.02 -38.10
N THR A 5 32.47 -60.74 -38.47
CA THR A 5 32.44 -59.60 -37.53
C THR A 5 31.08 -58.92 -37.57
N LYS A 6 30.29 -59.11 -36.49
CA LYS A 6 29.03 -58.40 -36.22
C LYS A 6 29.28 -56.92 -35.90
N PRO A 7 28.33 -56.00 -36.17
CA PRO A 7 28.44 -54.60 -35.78
C PRO A 7 28.11 -54.43 -34.29
N THR A 8 28.98 -53.73 -33.57
CA THR A 8 28.82 -53.37 -32.15
C THR A 8 27.87 -52.18 -32.01
N PRO A 9 26.92 -52.18 -31.06
CA PRO A 9 26.00 -51.06 -30.86
C PRO A 9 26.68 -49.93 -30.07
N VAL A 10 26.48 -48.70 -30.52
CA VAL A 10 26.95 -47.48 -29.85
C VAL A 10 26.07 -47.22 -28.62
N ILE A 11 26.64 -47.44 -27.42
CA ILE A 11 25.97 -47.16 -26.15
C ILE A 11 26.09 -45.65 -25.88
N ALA A 12 24.99 -44.91 -26.04
CA ALA A 12 24.92 -43.51 -25.64
C ALA A 12 25.14 -43.37 -24.12
N THR A 13 26.00 -42.44 -23.71
CA THR A 13 26.31 -42.21 -22.29
C THR A 13 25.09 -41.60 -21.56
N ASP A 14 24.86 -42.00 -20.31
CA ASP A 14 23.72 -41.55 -19.46
C ASP A 14 23.56 -40.01 -19.40
N PHE A 15 24.67 -39.27 -19.53
CA PHE A 15 24.66 -37.81 -19.61
C PHE A 15 24.05 -37.26 -20.91
N GLN A 16 24.31 -37.91 -22.05
CA GLN A 16 23.78 -37.49 -23.35
C GLN A 16 22.26 -37.66 -23.38
N VAL A 17 21.76 -38.78 -22.85
CA VAL A 17 20.33 -39.06 -22.75
C VAL A 17 19.62 -38.06 -21.84
N LYS A 18 20.21 -37.73 -20.67
CA LYS A 18 19.67 -36.71 -19.76
C LYS A 18 19.63 -35.32 -20.42
N TYR A 19 20.67 -34.94 -21.15
CA TYR A 19 20.71 -33.66 -21.86
C TYR A 19 19.60 -33.57 -22.93
N GLU A 20 19.39 -34.61 -23.72
CA GLU A 20 18.32 -34.66 -24.70
C GLU A 20 16.92 -34.59 -24.07
N LEU A 21 16.73 -35.26 -22.92
CA LEU A 21 15.48 -35.21 -22.17
C LEU A 21 15.16 -33.79 -21.67
N ILE A 22 16.17 -33.08 -21.16
CA ILE A 22 16.04 -31.69 -20.72
C ILE A 22 15.70 -30.79 -21.91
N GLN A 23 16.34 -30.99 -23.06
CA GLN A 23 16.05 -30.23 -24.27
C GLN A 23 14.62 -30.45 -24.78
N LEU A 24 14.14 -31.69 -24.76
CA LEU A 24 12.75 -32.02 -25.09
C LEU A 24 11.78 -31.34 -24.13
N LYS A 25 12.06 -31.38 -22.81
CA LYS A 25 11.19 -30.75 -21.82
C LYS A 25 11.14 -29.23 -21.95
N ASN A 26 12.27 -28.60 -22.26
CA ASN A 26 12.33 -27.17 -22.51
C ASN A 26 11.53 -26.76 -23.75
N ARG A 27 11.54 -27.56 -24.82
CA ARG A 27 10.70 -27.30 -26.00
C ARG A 27 9.22 -27.44 -25.67
N GLU A 28 8.83 -28.48 -24.92
CA GLU A 28 7.44 -28.68 -24.48
C GLU A 28 6.96 -27.51 -23.62
N LEU A 29 7.75 -27.07 -22.64
CA LEU A 29 7.43 -25.92 -21.80
C LEU A 29 7.32 -24.62 -22.61
N THR A 30 8.21 -24.44 -23.59
CA THR A 30 8.17 -23.27 -24.48
C THR A 30 6.88 -23.26 -25.30
N GLN A 31 6.45 -24.42 -25.81
CA GLN A 31 5.19 -24.53 -26.55
C GLN A 31 3.99 -24.24 -25.66
N LYS A 32 3.93 -24.85 -24.47
CA LYS A 32 2.87 -24.58 -23.48
C LYS A 32 2.79 -23.10 -23.10
N ASN A 33 3.93 -22.42 -22.93
CA ASN A 33 3.95 -21.00 -22.65
C ASN A 33 3.40 -20.16 -23.82
N LYS A 34 3.66 -20.55 -25.07
CA LYS A 34 3.07 -19.89 -26.25
C LYS A 34 1.56 -20.09 -26.30
N ASP A 35 1.09 -21.31 -26.04
CA ASP A 35 -0.34 -21.63 -26.07
C ASP A 35 -1.08 -20.87 -24.95
N LEU A 36 -0.51 -20.84 -23.73
CA LEU A 36 -1.04 -20.05 -22.61
C LEU A 36 -1.06 -18.55 -22.92
N ALA A 37 -0.04 -18.01 -23.59
CA ALA A 37 -0.01 -16.61 -23.99
C ALA A 37 -1.12 -16.30 -25.02
N HIS A 38 -1.37 -17.23 -25.95
CA HIS A 38 -2.47 -17.10 -26.91
C HIS A 38 -3.84 -17.12 -26.21
N ASP A 39 -4.06 -18.06 -25.29
CA ASP A 39 -5.29 -18.15 -24.51
C ASP A 39 -5.52 -16.91 -23.63
N LEU A 40 -4.46 -16.41 -22.99
CA LEU A 40 -4.51 -15.17 -22.22
C LEU A 40 -4.96 -13.99 -23.09
N ASN A 41 -4.41 -13.86 -24.30
CA ASN A 41 -4.81 -12.83 -25.25
C ASN A 41 -6.26 -12.99 -25.71
N ARG A 42 -6.72 -14.22 -25.95
CA ARG A 42 -8.11 -14.52 -26.29
C ARG A 42 -9.07 -14.13 -25.16
N VAL A 43 -8.75 -14.47 -23.92
CA VAL A 43 -9.55 -14.10 -22.74
C VAL A 43 -9.56 -12.59 -22.53
N LYS A 44 -8.42 -11.91 -22.68
CA LYS A 44 -8.32 -10.44 -22.61
C LYS A 44 -9.22 -9.75 -23.65
N LYS A 45 -9.20 -10.22 -24.91
CA LYS A 45 -10.09 -9.69 -25.96
C LYS A 45 -11.57 -9.87 -25.59
N ARG A 46 -11.95 -11.04 -25.06
CA ARG A 46 -13.32 -11.31 -24.61
C ARG A 46 -13.72 -10.42 -23.42
N LEU A 47 -12.80 -10.18 -22.49
CA LEU A 47 -13.04 -9.29 -21.36
C LEU A 47 -13.29 -7.85 -21.80
N LEU A 48 -12.50 -7.35 -22.77
CA LEU A 48 -12.71 -6.03 -23.37
C LEU A 48 -14.07 -5.92 -24.06
N GLN A 49 -14.44 -6.95 -24.82
CA GLN A 49 -15.73 -7.01 -25.50
C GLN A 49 -16.90 -6.97 -24.52
N VAL A 50 -16.87 -7.82 -23.48
CA VAL A 50 -17.90 -7.84 -22.43
C VAL A 50 -17.95 -6.52 -21.66
N SER A 51 -16.79 -5.88 -21.43
CA SER A 51 -16.75 -4.57 -20.77
C SER A 51 -17.38 -3.47 -21.63
N LYS A 52 -17.21 -3.54 -22.95
CA LYS A 52 -17.87 -2.64 -23.91
C LYS A 52 -19.39 -2.88 -23.93
N GLU A 53 -19.82 -4.14 -23.99
CA GLU A 53 -21.24 -4.51 -23.94
C GLU A 53 -21.88 -4.05 -22.62
N LYS A 54 -21.21 -4.25 -21.48
CA LYS A 54 -21.64 -3.76 -20.18
C LYS A 54 -21.85 -2.24 -20.21
N ARG A 55 -20.91 -1.48 -20.80
CA ARG A 55 -21.03 -0.02 -20.90
C ARG A 55 -22.24 0.41 -21.72
N ILE A 56 -22.47 -0.24 -22.87
CA ILE A 56 -23.62 0.05 -23.74
C ILE A 56 -24.94 -0.27 -23.02
N LEU A 57 -25.00 -1.39 -22.28
CA LEU A 57 -26.20 -1.75 -21.53
C LEU A 57 -26.48 -0.79 -20.36
N LEU A 58 -25.43 -0.33 -19.68
CA LEU A 58 -25.56 0.70 -18.64
C LEU A 58 -26.11 2.01 -19.21
N ASP A 59 -25.60 2.46 -20.35
CA ASP A 59 -26.07 3.67 -21.05
C ASP A 59 -27.55 3.55 -21.44
N LYS A 60 -27.97 2.38 -21.97
CA LYS A 60 -29.37 2.08 -22.29
C LYS A 60 -30.28 2.04 -21.06
N LEU A 61 -29.80 1.51 -19.94
CA LEU A 61 -30.56 1.46 -18.70
C LEU A 61 -30.78 2.88 -18.14
N LEU A 62 -29.77 3.73 -18.25
CA LEU A 62 -29.82 5.13 -17.82
C LEU A 62 -30.85 5.92 -18.65
N LEU A 63 -30.84 5.72 -19.97
CA LEU A 63 -31.84 6.26 -20.90
C LEU A 63 -33.29 5.79 -20.62
N LEU A 64 -33.47 4.62 -20.00
CA LEU A 64 -34.79 4.10 -19.63
C LEU A 64 -35.22 4.57 -18.22
N GLN A 65 -34.29 4.90 -17.33
CA GLN A 65 -34.60 5.47 -16.01
C GLN A 65 -35.07 6.92 -16.09
N ASP A 66 -34.76 7.63 -17.17
CA ASP A 66 -35.22 9.01 -17.41
C ASP A 66 -36.65 9.07 -18.02
N TYR A 67 -37.34 7.93 -18.20
CA TYR A 67 -38.65 7.85 -18.85
C TYR A 67 -39.82 7.45 -17.92
N GLU A 68 -39.62 7.39 -16.60
CA GLU A 68 -40.69 7.14 -15.62
C GLU A 68 -40.71 8.24 -14.55
N GLU A 69 -41.08 9.47 -14.96
CA GLU A 69 -41.69 10.49 -14.08
C GLU A 69 -42.63 11.35 -14.94
N VAL A 70 -43.88 10.88 -15.13
CA VAL A 70 -45.04 11.77 -15.33
C VAL A 70 -46.22 11.14 -14.59
N ASP A 71 -46.66 11.84 -13.55
CA ASP A 71 -47.80 11.49 -12.68
C ASP A 71 -49.16 11.48 -13.39
N ASP A 72 -50.09 10.77 -12.75
CA ASP A 72 -51.49 10.46 -13.08
C ASP A 72 -52.38 11.63 -13.58
N ASP A 73 -53.32 11.33 -14.49
CA ASP A 73 -54.77 11.57 -14.31
C ASP A 73 -55.62 11.23 -15.57
N ASP A 74 -56.64 10.38 -15.37
CA ASP A 74 -57.94 10.25 -16.07
C ASP A 74 -58.01 9.92 -17.59
N VAL A 75 -58.43 8.70 -17.94
CA VAL A 75 -59.68 8.41 -18.70
C VAL A 75 -59.83 6.89 -18.97
N SER A 76 -61.09 6.45 -18.86
CA SER A 76 -61.69 5.11 -18.85
C SER A 76 -61.37 4.09 -19.99
N PRO A 77 -61.77 2.81 -19.81
CA PRO A 77 -61.32 1.67 -20.60
C PRO A 77 -62.25 1.33 -21.76
N ASP A 78 -61.68 0.91 -22.90
CA ASP A 78 -62.39 0.08 -23.88
C ASP A 78 -61.43 -0.88 -24.61
N THR A 79 -61.72 -2.17 -24.46
CA THR A 79 -61.27 -3.32 -25.28
C THR A 79 -62.10 -3.42 -26.59
N PRO A 80 -61.87 -4.35 -27.58
CA PRO A 80 -60.78 -5.34 -27.76
C PRO A 80 -60.28 -5.55 -29.23
N THR A 81 -59.39 -6.55 -29.34
CA THR A 81 -59.31 -7.63 -30.38
C THR A 81 -58.26 -7.57 -31.51
N PRO A 82 -57.79 -8.74 -32.02
CA PRO A 82 -56.39 -9.02 -32.30
C PRO A 82 -56.16 -9.34 -33.80
N THR A 83 -54.91 -9.54 -34.22
CA THR A 83 -54.61 -10.50 -35.29
C THR A 83 -53.13 -10.89 -35.28
N PRO A 84 -52.82 -12.20 -35.43
CA PRO A 84 -51.45 -12.71 -35.44
C PRO A 84 -50.96 -12.96 -36.87
N ILE A 85 -49.70 -12.60 -37.17
CA ILE A 85 -48.97 -13.17 -38.31
C ILE A 85 -47.61 -13.66 -37.79
N ASN A 86 -47.65 -14.93 -37.38
CA ASN A 86 -46.74 -16.00 -37.77
C ASN A 86 -45.48 -15.57 -38.56
N ASP A 87 -44.30 -15.79 -37.98
CA ASP A 87 -43.31 -16.57 -38.72
C ASP A 87 -42.41 -17.39 -37.81
N LYS A 88 -42.36 -18.68 -38.13
CA LYS A 88 -41.63 -19.72 -37.44
C LYS A 88 -40.16 -19.67 -37.84
N ARG A 89 -39.26 -19.82 -36.86
CA ARG A 89 -38.02 -20.63 -37.00
C ARG A 89 -37.38 -20.92 -35.63
N GLU A 90 -37.85 -22.02 -35.05
CA GLU A 90 -37.10 -23.08 -34.34
C GLU A 90 -35.69 -23.31 -34.97
N LEU A 91 -34.57 -23.61 -34.30
CA LEU A 91 -34.27 -24.41 -33.10
C LEU A 91 -32.88 -24.06 -32.50
N GLU A 92 -32.77 -24.29 -31.18
CA GLU A 92 -31.62 -24.80 -30.40
C GLU A 92 -30.22 -24.14 -30.48
N ASP A 93 -29.84 -23.44 -29.41
CA ASP A 93 -28.53 -23.67 -28.77
C ASP A 93 -28.62 -23.41 -27.25
N ARG A 94 -28.33 -24.45 -26.46
CA ARG A 94 -28.50 -24.48 -25.00
C ARG A 94 -27.21 -23.94 -24.37
N PRO A 95 -27.20 -22.80 -23.65
CA PRO A 95 -25.97 -22.33 -23.03
C PRO A 95 -25.62 -23.20 -21.83
N THR A 96 -24.50 -23.92 -21.93
CA THR A 96 -23.89 -24.63 -20.81
C THR A 96 -23.51 -23.63 -19.70
N PRO A 97 -23.74 -23.95 -18.42
CA PRO A 97 -23.45 -23.04 -17.33
C PRO A 97 -21.94 -22.80 -17.23
N LYS A 98 -21.54 -21.52 -17.32
CA LYS A 98 -20.16 -21.06 -17.09
C LYS A 98 -19.65 -21.63 -15.76
N PRO A 99 -18.39 -22.09 -15.67
CA PRO A 99 -17.84 -22.60 -14.43
C PRO A 99 -17.92 -21.51 -13.37
N LYS A 100 -18.73 -21.76 -12.33
CA LYS A 100 -18.80 -20.92 -11.13
C LYS A 100 -17.37 -20.80 -10.62
N ARG A 101 -16.84 -19.58 -10.61
CA ARG A 101 -15.57 -19.24 -9.98
C ARG A 101 -15.66 -19.78 -8.55
N MET A 102 -14.88 -20.81 -8.25
CA MET A 102 -14.87 -21.47 -6.95
C MET A 102 -14.73 -20.38 -5.89
N ARG A 103 -15.82 -20.12 -5.14
CA ARG A 103 -15.76 -19.28 -3.96
C ARG A 103 -14.75 -19.97 -3.06
N ARG A 104 -13.61 -19.33 -2.81
CA ARG A 104 -12.68 -19.82 -1.80
C ARG A 104 -13.47 -19.90 -0.52
N ASP A 105 -13.37 -21.02 0.19
CA ASP A 105 -14.00 -21.19 1.49
C ASP A 105 -13.66 -19.97 2.37
N PRO A 106 -14.58 -19.51 3.24
CA PRO A 106 -14.31 -18.40 4.14
C PRO A 106 -13.02 -18.72 4.91
N VAL A 107 -11.96 -17.98 4.58
CA VAL A 107 -10.68 -18.14 5.28
C VAL A 107 -10.95 -17.70 6.70
N GLU A 108 -10.98 -18.65 7.63
CA GLU A 108 -11.14 -18.35 9.05
C GLU A 108 -10.11 -17.29 9.44
N SER A 109 -10.57 -16.18 10.01
CA SER A 109 -9.71 -15.01 10.21
C SER A 109 -8.66 -15.33 11.27
N LYS A 110 -7.44 -15.64 10.81
CA LYS A 110 -6.27 -15.85 11.65
C LYS A 110 -6.09 -14.66 12.59
N LEU A 111 -5.92 -14.93 13.89
CA LEU A 111 -5.71 -13.90 14.90
C LEU A 111 -4.48 -13.04 14.55
N ARG A 112 -4.68 -11.72 14.44
CA ARG A 112 -3.63 -10.76 14.09
C ARG A 112 -3.22 -9.94 15.30
N ARG A 113 -1.94 -9.93 15.63
CA ARG A 113 -1.42 -9.11 16.74
C ARG A 113 -1.31 -7.63 16.35
N VAL A 114 -1.79 -6.74 17.21
CA VAL A 114 -1.78 -5.29 16.99
C VAL A 114 -1.02 -4.57 18.09
N GLN A 115 -0.47 -3.40 17.76
CA GLN A 115 0.21 -2.54 18.73
C GLN A 115 -0.85 -1.84 19.61
N PRO A 116 -0.64 -1.74 20.93
CA PRO A 116 -1.44 -0.84 21.77
C PRO A 116 -1.18 0.59 21.32
N LEU A 117 -2.24 1.30 20.94
CA LEU A 117 -2.20 2.71 20.57
C LEU A 117 -3.00 3.51 21.59
N GLU A 118 -2.53 4.72 21.87
CA GLU A 118 -3.24 5.67 22.73
C GLU A 118 -4.58 6.04 22.09
N LYS A 119 -5.62 6.08 22.93
CA LYS A 119 -6.95 6.58 22.58
C LYS A 119 -7.24 7.83 23.40
N VAL A 120 -7.93 8.79 22.80
CA VAL A 120 -8.48 9.95 23.53
C VAL A 120 -9.67 9.51 24.39
N GLU A 121 -10.13 10.37 25.30
CA GLU A 121 -11.23 10.08 26.22
C GLU A 121 -12.51 9.59 25.51
N ASN A 122 -12.76 10.07 24.29
CA ASN A 122 -13.90 9.67 23.46
C ASN A 122 -13.74 8.29 22.80
N GLY A 123 -12.70 7.51 23.13
CA GLY A 123 -12.43 6.18 22.57
C GLY A 123 -11.84 6.17 21.16
N GLN A 124 -11.69 7.34 20.52
CA GLN A 124 -11.00 7.50 19.23
C GLN A 124 -9.49 7.38 19.38
N TYR A 125 -8.80 6.97 18.32
CA TYR A 125 -7.34 6.91 18.32
C TYR A 125 -6.72 8.31 18.37
N LYS A 126 -5.67 8.49 19.17
CA LYS A 126 -4.88 9.73 19.19
C LYS A 126 -4.00 9.77 17.94
N LEU A 127 -4.27 10.74 17.05
CA LEU A 127 -3.52 10.95 15.81
C LEU A 127 -2.68 12.25 15.89
N PRO A 128 -1.52 12.32 15.20
CA PRO A 128 -0.94 11.28 14.37
C PRO A 128 -0.37 10.10 15.19
N ALA A 129 -0.62 8.88 14.73
CA ALA A 129 -0.17 7.65 15.39
C ALA A 129 0.93 6.96 14.56
N ARG A 130 2.01 6.54 15.23
CA ARG A 130 3.09 5.78 14.58
C ARG A 130 2.80 4.29 14.61
N VAL A 131 2.86 3.66 13.45
CA VAL A 131 2.64 2.22 13.27
C VAL A 131 3.73 1.67 12.37
N GLY A 132 4.81 1.14 12.98
CA GLY A 132 5.97 0.68 12.23
C GLY A 132 6.67 1.86 11.52
N ILE A 133 6.89 1.75 10.21
CA ILE A 133 7.49 2.83 9.39
C ILE A 133 6.47 3.83 8.85
N ILE A 134 5.19 3.65 9.19
CA ILE A 134 4.07 4.44 8.71
C ILE A 134 3.62 5.36 9.84
N THR A 135 3.35 6.62 9.51
CA THR A 135 2.65 7.54 10.41
C THR A 135 1.24 7.75 9.87
N VAL A 136 0.24 7.41 10.66
CA VAL A 136 -1.17 7.61 10.34
C VAL A 136 -1.57 9.01 10.79
N HIS A 137 -2.03 9.84 9.85
CA HIS A 137 -2.43 11.22 10.12
C HIS A 137 -3.94 11.36 10.26
N SER A 138 -4.70 10.64 9.44
CA SER A 138 -6.17 10.61 9.47
C SER A 138 -6.65 9.20 9.11
N LEU A 139 -7.69 8.72 9.80
CA LEU A 139 -8.34 7.45 9.48
C LEU A 139 -9.49 7.60 8.47
N GLY A 140 -9.96 8.82 8.23
CA GLY A 140 -11.11 9.08 7.37
C GLY A 140 -12.45 8.65 7.97
N THR A 141 -13.48 8.62 7.13
CA THR A 141 -14.84 8.21 7.48
C THR A 141 -15.25 7.03 6.63
N ILE A 142 -15.82 5.99 7.23
CA ILE A 142 -16.24 4.82 6.46
C ILE A 142 -17.42 5.18 5.58
N LEU A 143 -17.27 4.86 4.28
CA LEU A 143 -18.34 4.92 3.31
C LEU A 143 -18.64 3.47 2.87
N PRO A 144 -19.76 2.86 3.27
CA PRO A 144 -20.05 1.43 3.07
C PRO A 144 -20.46 1.08 1.63
N ILE A 145 -19.84 1.72 0.65
CA ILE A 145 -20.07 1.50 -0.78
C ILE A 145 -19.03 0.51 -1.29
N PRO A 146 -19.37 -0.45 -2.19
CA PRO A 146 -18.45 -1.47 -2.69
C PRO A 146 -17.15 -0.97 -3.34
N THR A 147 -17.06 0.31 -3.68
CA THR A 147 -15.85 0.95 -4.23
C THR A 147 -14.81 1.29 -3.16
N TYR A 148 -15.20 1.35 -1.88
CA TYR A 148 -14.36 1.74 -0.74
C TYR A 148 -13.88 0.55 0.12
N HIS A 149 -14.21 -0.68 -0.28
CA HIS A 149 -13.78 -1.87 0.45
C HIS A 149 -13.76 -3.11 -0.45
N ASN A 150 -13.05 -4.14 -0.01
CA ASN A 150 -13.13 -5.49 -0.57
C ASN A 150 -13.13 -6.54 0.55
N ASP A 151 -12.92 -7.81 0.18
CA ASP A 151 -12.84 -8.93 1.12
C ASP A 151 -11.75 -8.81 2.20
N ARG A 152 -10.76 -7.95 2.00
CA ARG A 152 -9.56 -7.86 2.84
C ARG A 152 -9.36 -6.52 3.53
N TYR A 153 -9.76 -5.43 2.88
CA TYR A 153 -9.42 -4.08 3.29
C TYR A 153 -10.61 -3.15 3.12
N ILE A 154 -10.70 -2.17 4.02
CA ILE A 154 -11.54 -0.98 3.88
C ILE A 154 -10.57 0.19 3.69
N TRP A 155 -10.86 1.07 2.75
CA TRP A 155 -10.08 2.29 2.49
C TRP A 155 -11.00 3.52 2.59
N PRO A 156 -11.13 4.13 3.77
CA PRO A 156 -12.06 5.23 4.00
C PRO A 156 -11.66 6.51 3.25
N PRO A 157 -12.59 7.27 2.66
CA PRO A 157 -12.37 8.66 2.29
C PRO A 157 -11.77 9.50 3.42
N GLY A 158 -10.78 10.33 3.11
CA GLY A 158 -10.04 11.13 4.09
C GLY A 158 -8.98 10.36 4.87
N PHE A 159 -8.78 9.06 4.59
CA PHE A 159 -7.65 8.29 5.11
C PHE A 159 -6.34 8.90 4.61
N MET A 160 -5.41 9.17 5.54
CA MET A 160 -4.13 9.80 5.23
C MET A 160 -3.00 9.21 6.06
N ILE A 161 -1.93 8.80 5.39
CA ILE A 161 -0.71 8.27 6.00
C ILE A 161 0.52 8.92 5.37
N SER A 162 1.65 8.87 6.08
CA SER A 162 2.95 9.18 5.50
C SER A 162 3.95 8.07 5.75
N ARG A 163 4.86 7.89 4.81
CA ARG A 163 5.96 6.92 4.93
C ARG A 163 7.17 7.32 4.10
N SER A 164 8.35 6.93 4.56
CA SER A 164 9.58 7.08 3.79
C SER A 164 9.69 6.03 2.68
N TYR A 165 10.10 6.46 1.48
CA TYR A 165 10.48 5.59 0.37
C TYR A 165 11.54 6.27 -0.52
N LEU A 166 12.06 5.53 -1.51
CA LEU A 166 13.03 6.04 -2.47
C LEU A 166 12.48 7.25 -3.23
N SER A 167 13.26 8.34 -3.30
CA SER A 167 12.89 9.52 -4.10
C SER A 167 12.79 9.18 -5.59
N MET A 168 11.85 9.83 -6.28
CA MET A 168 11.67 9.79 -7.73
C MET A 168 12.49 10.85 -8.48
N ILE A 169 13.10 11.80 -7.76
CA ILE A 169 13.92 12.87 -8.33
C ILE A 169 15.40 12.61 -8.07
N ASN A 170 15.74 12.26 -6.83
CA ASN A 170 17.11 12.07 -6.41
C ASN A 170 17.40 10.56 -6.21
N PRO A 171 18.31 9.96 -7.00
CA PRO A 171 18.63 8.54 -6.90
C PRO A 171 19.30 8.15 -5.58
N ASN A 172 19.88 9.10 -4.85
CA ASN A 172 20.67 8.86 -3.64
C ASN A 172 19.90 9.06 -2.33
N THR A 173 18.68 9.60 -2.37
CA THR A 173 17.92 9.92 -1.16
C THR A 173 16.60 9.17 -1.10
N ASN A 174 16.05 9.15 0.10
CA ASN A 174 14.65 8.87 0.33
C ASN A 174 13.89 10.19 0.50
N THR A 175 12.59 10.13 0.28
CA THR A 175 11.65 11.23 0.53
C THR A 175 10.45 10.67 1.29
N THR A 176 9.69 11.55 1.93
CA THR A 176 8.42 11.17 2.55
C THR A 176 7.33 11.25 1.50
N TYR A 177 6.52 10.19 1.44
CA TYR A 177 5.34 10.12 0.61
C TYR A 177 4.12 10.21 1.52
N THR A 178 3.29 11.23 1.29
CA THR A 178 1.97 11.38 1.92
C THR A 178 0.94 10.74 1.00
N CYS A 179 0.28 9.68 1.48
CA CYS A 179 -0.75 8.96 0.75
C CYS A 179 -2.13 9.29 1.32
N SER A 180 -3.06 9.67 0.45
CA SER A 180 -4.46 9.94 0.78
C SER A 180 -5.41 9.06 -0.03
N VAL A 181 -6.58 8.81 0.56
CA VAL A 181 -7.76 8.28 -0.12
C VAL A 181 -8.76 9.43 -0.20
N GLU A 182 -9.17 9.78 -1.41
CA GLU A 182 -10.03 10.92 -1.70
C GLU A 182 -11.29 10.42 -2.39
N GLU A 183 -12.40 11.12 -2.18
CA GLU A 183 -13.60 10.91 -2.99
C GLU A 183 -13.36 11.53 -4.35
N ASN A 184 -13.61 10.81 -5.45
CA ASN A 184 -13.63 11.44 -6.76
C ASN A 184 -14.70 12.54 -6.72
N GLY A 185 -14.24 13.80 -6.76
CA GLY A 185 -15.10 14.98 -6.87
C GLY A 185 -15.82 15.07 -8.22
N GLU A 186 -16.21 16.27 -8.62
CA GLU A 186 -17.07 16.56 -9.80
C GLU A 186 -16.61 16.00 -11.16
N GLN A 187 -15.39 15.45 -11.26
CA GLN A 187 -14.78 14.98 -12.51
C GLN A 187 -14.87 13.46 -12.74
N GLY A 188 -15.60 12.73 -11.87
CA GLY A 188 -15.84 11.30 -12.04
C GLY A 188 -17.23 10.89 -11.55
N PRO A 189 -17.63 9.62 -11.72
CA PRO A 189 -18.84 9.12 -11.07
C PRO A 189 -18.71 9.35 -9.58
N ARG A 190 -19.72 10.02 -8.99
CA ARG A 190 -19.87 10.09 -7.53
C ARG A 190 -19.68 8.66 -7.01
N PHE A 191 -18.91 8.46 -5.94
CA PHE A 191 -18.57 7.17 -5.33
C PHE A 191 -17.40 6.38 -5.93
N GLU A 192 -16.65 6.86 -6.91
CA GLU A 192 -15.37 6.24 -7.26
C GLU A 192 -14.27 6.64 -6.26
N CYS A 193 -13.52 5.64 -5.76
CA CYS A 193 -12.42 5.86 -4.84
C CYS A 193 -11.16 6.33 -5.60
N GLN A 194 -10.57 7.44 -5.13
CA GLN A 194 -9.31 7.96 -5.65
C GLN A 194 -8.16 7.71 -4.67
N PHE A 195 -7.05 7.20 -5.17
CA PHE A 195 -5.81 7.07 -4.42
C PHE A 195 -4.86 8.15 -4.90
N ARG A 196 -4.38 8.98 -3.98
CA ARG A 196 -3.46 10.06 -4.27
C ARG A 196 -2.21 9.95 -3.41
N VAL A 197 -1.05 10.24 -3.99
CA VAL A 197 0.22 10.32 -3.28
C VAL A 197 0.97 11.57 -3.69
N ILE A 198 1.46 12.31 -2.70
CA ILE A 198 2.37 13.44 -2.85
C ILE A 198 3.74 13.06 -2.28
N ALA A 199 4.81 13.39 -2.98
CA ALA A 199 6.18 13.27 -2.46
C ALA A 199 6.64 14.65 -1.95
N ASP A 200 7.30 14.70 -0.79
CA ASP A 200 7.75 15.96 -0.18
C ASP A 200 8.78 16.73 -1.05
N ASP A 201 9.52 16.00 -1.88
CA ASP A 201 10.49 16.55 -2.84
C ASP A 201 9.86 16.93 -4.20
N CYS A 202 8.58 16.59 -4.42
CA CYS A 202 7.81 16.95 -5.61
C CYS A 202 6.34 17.26 -5.27
N PRO A 203 6.06 18.32 -4.49
CA PRO A 203 4.72 18.60 -3.99
C PRO A 203 3.71 18.94 -5.10
N ASP A 204 4.19 19.53 -6.20
CA ASP A 204 3.35 20.00 -7.32
C ASP A 204 2.95 18.89 -8.30
N SER A 205 3.48 17.67 -8.13
CA SER A 205 3.21 16.53 -9.02
C SER A 205 2.57 15.37 -8.25
N PRO A 206 1.30 15.51 -7.83
CA PRO A 206 0.61 14.41 -7.17
C PRO A 206 0.37 13.26 -8.15
N ILE A 207 0.60 12.04 -7.68
CA ILE A 207 0.31 10.83 -8.45
C ILE A 207 -1.05 10.32 -8.02
N ILE A 208 -1.95 10.22 -8.99
CA ILE A 208 -3.35 9.87 -8.77
C ILE A 208 -3.71 8.64 -9.59
N ALA A 209 -4.41 7.68 -8.98
CA ALA A 209 -4.98 6.53 -9.68
C ALA A 209 -6.23 5.99 -8.98
N ASN A 210 -6.97 5.12 -9.67
CA ASN A 210 -8.16 4.42 -9.14
C ASN A 210 -7.82 3.24 -8.21
N SER A 211 -6.55 3.00 -7.91
CA SER A 211 -6.12 1.92 -7.02
C SER A 211 -4.80 2.25 -6.34
N ALA A 212 -4.64 1.81 -5.09
CA ALA A 212 -3.39 1.93 -4.34
C ALA A 212 -2.19 1.32 -5.10
N THR A 213 -2.40 0.20 -5.80
CA THR A 213 -1.37 -0.44 -6.62
C THR A 213 -1.01 0.41 -7.83
N GLY A 214 -1.97 1.09 -8.47
CA GLY A 214 -1.71 1.98 -9.60
C GLY A 214 -0.74 3.10 -9.25
N VAL A 215 -1.02 3.82 -8.15
CA VAL A 215 -0.17 4.91 -7.68
C VAL A 215 1.25 4.43 -7.35
N TRP A 216 1.36 3.36 -6.56
CA TRP A 216 2.68 2.85 -6.15
C TRP A 216 3.46 2.17 -7.27
N THR A 217 2.79 1.63 -8.28
CA THR A 217 3.47 1.12 -9.48
C THR A 217 4.17 2.26 -10.23
N ALA A 218 3.50 3.41 -10.37
CA ALA A 218 4.11 4.60 -10.98
C ALA A 218 5.32 5.09 -10.16
N ILE A 219 5.18 5.21 -8.83
CA ILE A 219 6.27 5.63 -7.94
C ILE A 219 7.48 4.69 -8.04
N VAL A 220 7.25 3.38 -7.92
CA VAL A 220 8.32 2.38 -7.96
C VAL A 220 9.00 2.36 -9.33
N LYS A 221 8.24 2.55 -10.41
CA LYS A 221 8.78 2.64 -11.77
C LYS A 221 9.70 3.86 -11.89
N SER A 222 9.23 5.06 -11.56
CA SER A 222 10.03 6.29 -11.64
C SER A 222 11.27 6.24 -10.73
N ALA A 223 11.13 5.71 -9.51
CA ALA A 223 12.27 5.53 -8.60
C ALA A 223 13.32 4.52 -9.13
N ASN A 224 12.91 3.51 -9.90
CA ASN A 224 13.84 2.56 -10.51
C ASN A 224 14.48 3.10 -11.79
N GLU A 225 13.75 3.89 -12.58
CA GLU A 225 14.23 4.53 -13.81
C GLU A 225 15.41 5.46 -13.52
N ILE A 226 15.30 6.35 -12.53
CA ILE A 226 16.42 7.24 -12.16
C ILE A 226 17.65 6.50 -11.59
N ARG A 227 17.48 5.22 -11.22
CA ARG A 227 18.54 4.34 -10.69
C ARG A 227 19.01 3.30 -11.72
N ASN A 228 18.54 3.36 -12.97
CA ASN A 228 18.85 2.42 -14.04
C ASN A 228 18.69 0.94 -13.63
N ARG A 229 17.65 0.64 -12.84
CA ARG A 229 17.35 -0.74 -12.39
C ARG A 229 16.38 -1.41 -13.36
N GLY A 230 16.82 -2.48 -14.03
CA GLY A 230 16.04 -3.19 -15.05
C GLY A 230 14.93 -4.13 -14.53
N HIS A 231 14.79 -4.29 -13.21
CA HIS A 231 13.75 -5.14 -12.62
C HIS A 231 12.67 -4.28 -11.97
N SER A 232 11.43 -4.44 -12.43
CA SER A 232 10.26 -3.93 -11.72
C SER A 232 10.07 -4.75 -10.45
N ASN A 233 10.37 -4.15 -9.29
CA ASN A 233 9.94 -4.73 -8.02
C ASN A 233 8.41 -4.74 -8.02
N SER A 234 7.79 -5.91 -7.84
CA SER A 234 6.33 -5.97 -7.66
C SER A 234 5.94 -5.09 -6.47
N ALA A 235 5.19 -4.02 -6.74
CA ALA A 235 4.71 -3.11 -5.71
C ALA A 235 3.37 -3.63 -5.17
N SER A 236 3.30 -3.91 -3.88
CA SER A 236 2.04 -4.19 -3.19
C SER A 236 1.43 -2.87 -2.71
N GLY A 237 0.60 -2.23 -3.52
CA GLY A 237 -0.06 -0.96 -3.18
C GLY A 237 -0.72 -0.94 -1.80
N PRO A 238 -1.50 -1.97 -1.42
CA PRO A 238 -2.09 -2.05 -0.08
C PRO A 238 -1.08 -2.10 1.07
N ASP A 239 0.10 -2.71 0.87
CA ASP A 239 1.19 -2.64 1.86
C ASP A 239 1.73 -1.22 1.98
N TYR A 240 1.84 -0.52 0.85
CA TYR A 240 2.38 0.83 0.86
C TYR A 240 1.47 1.84 1.55
N TYR A 241 0.16 1.72 1.37
CA TYR A 241 -0.86 2.48 2.09
C TYR A 241 -1.06 2.01 3.54
N GLY A 242 -0.51 0.85 3.92
CA GLY A 242 -0.63 0.30 5.26
C GLY A 242 -1.91 -0.48 5.55
N PHE A 243 -2.79 -0.70 4.56
CA PHE A 243 -4.02 -1.50 4.74
C PHE A 243 -3.75 -2.95 5.14
N THR A 244 -2.58 -3.47 4.79
CA THR A 244 -2.14 -4.79 5.24
C THR A 244 -1.59 -4.78 6.66
N HIS A 245 -1.29 -3.64 7.27
CA HIS A 245 -0.73 -3.58 8.61
C HIS A 245 -1.83 -3.87 9.65
N ALA A 246 -1.63 -4.87 10.51
CA ALA A 246 -2.67 -5.35 11.43
C ALA A 246 -3.23 -4.23 12.33
N THR A 247 -2.36 -3.40 12.90
CA THR A 247 -2.79 -2.25 13.72
C THR A 247 -3.64 -1.26 12.93
N ILE A 248 -3.25 -0.89 11.69
CA ILE A 248 -4.02 0.05 10.86
C ILE A 248 -5.35 -0.57 10.45
N ALA A 249 -5.35 -1.86 10.05
CA ALA A 249 -6.58 -2.59 9.75
C ALA A 249 -7.54 -2.61 10.94
N LYS A 250 -7.04 -2.80 12.17
CA LYS A 250 -7.85 -2.69 13.38
C LYS A 250 -8.35 -1.26 13.61
N MET A 251 -7.50 -0.25 13.42
CA MET A 251 -7.90 1.15 13.57
C MET A 251 -9.06 1.51 12.64
N ILE A 252 -9.02 1.02 11.39
CA ILE A 252 -10.07 1.20 10.40
C ILE A 252 -11.32 0.38 10.77
N GLN A 253 -11.19 -0.88 11.17
CA GLN A 253 -12.32 -1.73 11.56
C GLN A 253 -13.04 -1.22 12.84
N ASP A 254 -12.33 -0.51 13.72
CA ASP A 254 -12.91 0.13 14.90
C ASP A 254 -13.74 1.40 14.58
N LEU A 255 -13.70 1.91 13.34
CA LEU A 255 -14.47 3.10 12.95
C LEU A 255 -15.97 2.76 12.82
N PRO A 256 -16.86 3.74 13.09
CA PRO A 256 -18.29 3.57 12.89
C PRO A 256 -18.61 3.29 11.41
N GLY A 257 -19.50 2.33 11.15
CA GLY A 257 -19.92 1.94 9.80
C GLY A 257 -19.10 0.82 9.16
N ALA A 258 -18.02 0.35 9.80
CA ALA A 258 -17.22 -0.77 9.28
C ALA A 258 -18.05 -2.04 9.09
N ASP A 259 -19.00 -2.27 9.99
CA ASP A 259 -19.94 -3.39 10.02
C ASP A 259 -20.93 -3.39 8.84
N GLN A 260 -21.10 -2.24 8.19
CA GLN A 260 -21.98 -2.06 7.03
C GLN A 260 -21.26 -2.37 5.70
N CYS A 261 -19.94 -2.63 5.72
CA CYS A 261 -19.19 -3.01 4.52
C CYS A 261 -19.46 -4.47 4.12
N GLU A 262 -20.47 -4.71 3.29
CA GLU A 262 -20.97 -6.06 2.93
C GLU A 262 -19.90 -7.03 2.43
N ASN A 263 -18.90 -6.54 1.69
CA ASN A 263 -17.86 -7.42 1.13
C ASN A 263 -16.72 -7.69 2.11
N TYR A 264 -16.59 -6.91 3.20
CA TYR A 264 -15.45 -6.97 4.10
C TYR A 264 -15.54 -8.17 5.05
N VAL A 265 -14.48 -8.98 5.10
CA VAL A 265 -14.40 -10.11 6.05
C VAL A 265 -13.84 -9.62 7.38
N TRP A 266 -14.65 -9.72 8.43
CA TRP A 266 -14.28 -9.27 9.78
C TRP A 266 -13.02 -9.96 10.29
N GLN A 267 -12.05 -9.17 10.74
CA GLN A 267 -10.77 -9.66 11.22
C GLN A 267 -10.74 -9.74 12.76
N LYS A 268 -10.08 -10.78 13.27
CA LYS A 268 -9.83 -10.97 14.71
C LYS A 268 -8.47 -10.37 15.08
N PHE A 269 -8.45 -9.53 16.10
CA PHE A 269 -7.25 -8.85 16.57
C PHE A 269 -6.97 -9.15 18.04
N ASP A 270 -5.68 -9.24 18.39
CA ASP A 270 -5.19 -9.39 19.77
C ASP A 270 -4.18 -8.29 20.07
N VAL A 271 -4.37 -7.56 21.17
CA VAL A 271 -3.51 -6.43 21.53
C VAL A 271 -2.26 -6.97 22.23
N MET A 272 -1.09 -6.67 21.66
CA MET A 272 0.16 -7.13 22.26
C MET A 272 0.44 -6.43 23.58
N HIS A 273 1.10 -7.14 24.49
CA HIS A 273 1.53 -6.59 25.77
C HIS A 273 2.52 -5.41 25.61
N GLN A 274 2.45 -4.42 26.49
CA GLN A 274 3.18 -3.14 26.41
C GLN A 274 4.70 -3.32 26.18
N ARG A 275 5.33 -4.28 26.88
CA ARG A 275 6.77 -4.57 26.74
C ARG A 275 7.13 -5.02 25.32
N THR A 276 6.31 -5.87 24.71
CA THR A 276 6.49 -6.35 23.33
C THR A 276 6.27 -5.20 22.35
N ALA A 277 5.27 -4.35 22.61
CA ALA A 277 4.99 -3.17 21.80
C ALA A 277 6.17 -2.19 21.77
N ALA A 278 6.77 -1.92 22.92
CA ALA A 278 7.93 -1.03 23.03
C ALA A 278 9.12 -1.54 22.19
N GLY A 279 9.39 -2.84 22.21
CA GLY A 279 10.44 -3.46 21.39
C GLY A 279 10.17 -3.32 19.88
N VAL A 280 8.92 -3.53 19.45
CA VAL A 280 8.51 -3.35 18.04
C VAL A 280 8.63 -1.89 17.62
N ALA A 281 8.21 -0.95 18.47
CA ALA A 281 8.32 0.48 18.22
C ALA A 281 9.79 0.93 18.11
N ALA A 282 10.67 0.45 18.99
CA ALA A 282 12.10 0.74 18.93
C ALA A 282 12.75 0.21 17.64
N ALA A 283 12.41 -1.02 17.23
CA ALA A 283 12.89 -1.59 15.97
C ALA A 283 12.41 -0.78 14.75
N ALA A 284 11.17 -0.29 14.78
CA ALA A 284 10.62 0.57 13.75
C ALA A 284 11.34 1.92 13.67
N GLN A 285 11.59 2.57 14.82
CA GLN A 285 12.35 3.82 14.90
C GLN A 285 13.75 3.68 14.30
N LYS A 286 14.45 2.58 14.61
CA LYS A 286 15.75 2.26 14.02
C LYS A 286 15.67 2.10 12.50
N LYS A 287 14.62 1.45 12.00
CA LYS A 287 14.40 1.27 10.56
C LYS A 287 14.13 2.62 9.85
N ILE A 288 13.38 3.52 10.48
CA ILE A 288 13.12 4.87 9.95
C ILE A 288 14.43 5.66 9.87
N SER A 289 15.19 5.71 10.97
CA SER A 289 16.49 6.39 10.99
C SER A 289 17.43 5.84 9.92
N ASN A 290 17.47 4.52 9.72
CA ASN A 290 18.24 3.91 8.64
C ASN A 290 17.74 4.33 7.24
N LEU A 291 16.43 4.47 7.04
CA LEU A 291 15.85 4.93 5.77
C LEU A 291 16.16 6.40 5.50
N GLU A 292 16.22 7.25 6.53
CA GLU A 292 16.60 8.66 6.43
C GLU A 292 18.09 8.83 6.11
N ILE A 293 18.95 8.04 6.74
CA ILE A 293 20.42 8.17 6.60
C ILE A 293 20.93 7.54 5.30
N MET A 294 20.45 6.35 4.90
CA MET A 294 21.17 5.52 3.91
C MET A 294 20.64 5.53 2.48
N GLY A 295 19.52 6.19 2.17
CA GLY A 295 19.02 6.26 0.78
C GLY A 295 18.98 4.87 0.11
N SER A 296 17.93 4.10 0.40
CA SER A 296 17.82 2.64 0.18
C SER A 296 18.62 1.79 1.18
N ALA A 297 17.92 0.99 1.98
CA ALA A 297 18.52 -0.06 2.83
C ALA A 297 19.35 -1.12 2.05
N ASN A 298 19.34 -1.06 0.72
CA ASN A 298 20.09 -1.93 -0.18
C ASN A 298 21.34 -1.27 -0.79
N LYS A 299 21.69 -0.03 -0.43
CA LYS A 299 22.94 0.59 -0.88
C LYS A 299 24.09 -0.03 -0.09
N LYS A 300 24.63 -1.15 -0.59
CA LYS A 300 25.98 -1.59 -0.17
C LYS A 300 26.93 -0.42 -0.50
N PRO A 301 27.75 0.05 0.44
CA PRO A 301 28.73 1.10 0.13
C PRO A 301 29.58 0.65 -1.05
N SER A 302 29.84 1.56 -1.99
CA SER A 302 30.64 1.20 -3.16
C SER A 302 32.06 0.85 -2.71
N LYS A 303 32.80 0.06 -3.50
CA LYS A 303 34.21 -0.22 -3.21
C LYS A 303 35.03 1.08 -3.10
N ALA A 304 34.64 2.13 -3.81
CA ALA A 304 35.27 3.45 -3.73
C ALA A 304 35.02 4.12 -2.37
N ASP A 305 33.80 4.04 -1.82
CA ASP A 305 33.46 4.60 -0.51
C ASP A 305 34.18 3.84 0.63
N ILE A 306 34.28 2.51 0.50
CA ILE A 306 35.02 1.67 1.44
C ILE A 306 36.52 2.01 1.39
N ASN A 307 37.08 2.14 0.20
CA ASN A 307 38.49 2.49 0.03
C ASN A 307 38.81 3.91 0.51
N ALA A 308 37.91 4.88 0.28
CA ALA A 308 38.06 6.23 0.79
C ALA A 308 38.00 6.28 2.33
N ALA A 309 37.16 5.47 2.95
CA ALA A 309 37.09 5.38 4.41
C ALA A 309 38.31 4.68 5.03
N LEU A 310 38.81 3.61 4.38
CA LEU A 310 40.03 2.92 4.78
C LEU A 310 41.27 3.83 4.63
N ASN A 311 41.35 4.59 3.54
CA ASN A 311 42.44 5.55 3.31
C ASN A 311 42.47 6.69 4.34
N ASN A 312 41.32 7.01 4.93
CA ASN A 312 41.21 8.00 6.01
C ASN A 312 41.33 7.37 7.41
N GLY A 313 41.77 6.10 7.52
CA GLY A 313 42.09 5.44 8.80
C GLY A 313 40.90 4.81 9.53
N TYR A 314 39.73 4.68 8.89
CA TYR A 314 38.53 4.11 9.52
C TYR A 314 38.42 2.60 9.24
N THR A 315 38.10 1.81 10.26
CA THR A 315 37.74 0.39 10.07
C THR A 315 36.45 0.26 9.26
N VAL A 316 36.28 -0.84 8.51
CA VAL A 316 35.06 -1.09 7.69
C VAL A 316 33.78 -0.95 8.51
N ALA A 317 33.80 -1.35 9.79
CA ALA A 317 32.70 -1.16 10.72
C ALA A 317 32.48 0.32 11.07
N SER A 318 33.53 1.08 11.39
CA SER A 318 33.40 2.53 11.65
C SER A 318 33.03 3.36 10.41
N ALA A 319 33.40 2.91 9.21
CA ALA A 319 33.01 3.51 7.94
C ALA A 319 31.50 3.34 7.63
N LEU A 320 30.90 2.23 8.07
CA LEU A 320 29.47 1.94 7.95
C LEU A 320 28.61 2.70 8.97
N TYR A 321 29.20 3.19 10.07
CA TYR A 321 28.51 3.83 11.20
C TYR A 321 28.82 5.34 11.36
N LYS A 322 29.55 5.93 10.41
CA LYS A 322 30.13 7.28 10.54
C LYS A 322 29.17 8.48 10.44
N HIS A 323 27.87 8.27 10.56
CA HIS A 323 26.89 9.37 10.66
C HIS A 323 26.27 9.50 12.05
N GLN A 324 26.72 8.71 13.04
CA GLN A 324 26.17 8.78 14.39
C GLN A 324 26.78 9.92 15.24
N ASP A 325 27.93 10.49 14.86
CA ASP A 325 28.63 11.52 15.66
C ASP A 325 28.63 12.94 15.07
N ASP A 326 28.11 13.15 13.85
CA ASP A 326 28.13 14.48 13.20
C ASP A 326 26.81 15.29 13.36
N VAL A 327 25.85 14.77 14.13
CA VAL A 327 24.58 15.45 14.45
C VAL A 327 24.57 16.01 15.89
N SER A 328 25.44 15.50 16.77
CA SER A 328 25.57 16.03 18.15
C SER A 328 26.12 17.47 18.17
N THR A 329 26.90 17.86 17.17
CA THR A 329 27.47 19.21 17.00
C THR A 329 26.57 20.19 16.24
N LYS A 330 25.48 19.72 15.58
CA LYS A 330 24.50 20.60 14.92
C LYS A 330 23.24 20.88 15.75
N PHE A 331 22.95 20.10 16.79
CA PHE A 331 21.90 20.43 17.77
C PHE A 331 22.36 21.38 18.90
N HIS A 332 23.66 21.51 19.15
CA HIS A 332 24.20 22.44 20.18
C HIS A 332 24.32 23.91 19.72
N LYS A 333 23.94 24.26 18.48
CA LYS A 333 23.98 25.66 17.99
C LYS A 333 22.61 26.29 17.73
N LYS A 334 21.50 25.66 18.13
CA LYS A 334 20.15 26.24 18.06
C LYS A 334 19.36 26.22 19.38
N SER A 335 20.05 26.11 20.51
CA SER A 335 19.46 26.37 21.84
C SER A 335 20.45 27.16 22.70
N SER A 336 20.54 28.46 22.44
CA SER A 336 21.08 29.43 23.42
C SER A 336 20.40 30.77 23.18
N LEU A 337 19.15 30.84 23.65
CA LEU A 337 18.45 32.07 23.97
C LEU A 337 17.60 31.80 25.21
N HIS A 338 18.28 31.54 26.33
CA HIS A 338 17.78 31.91 27.65
C HIS A 338 18.98 32.32 28.51
N GLN A 339 19.17 33.64 28.55
CA GLN A 339 20.09 34.34 29.42
C GLN A 339 19.46 34.41 30.81
N ILE A 340 20.00 33.69 31.78
CA ILE A 340 19.79 33.97 33.20
C ILE A 340 21.16 33.97 33.90
N MET A 341 21.52 35.19 34.32
CA MET A 341 22.34 35.62 35.46
C MET A 341 23.50 34.75 35.95
N ASN A 342 24.69 35.35 36.00
CA ASN A 342 25.56 35.34 37.18
C ASN A 342 26.50 36.56 37.13
N THR A 343 26.27 37.52 38.03
CA THR A 343 27.22 38.58 38.39
C THR A 343 28.08 38.10 39.56
N PRO A 344 29.38 38.45 39.64
CA PRO A 344 30.16 38.31 40.86
C PRO A 344 30.10 39.58 41.72
N ASP A 345 30.10 39.37 43.04
CA ASP A 345 30.22 40.38 44.09
C ASP A 345 31.49 41.24 43.98
N GLU A 346 31.36 42.55 44.19
CA GLU A 346 32.20 43.30 45.15
C GLU A 346 31.65 44.71 45.46
N LEU A 347 31.53 45.00 46.76
CA LEU A 347 31.77 46.29 47.44
C LEU A 347 30.83 47.50 47.19
N LYS A 348 29.87 47.71 48.11
CA LYS A 348 29.91 48.74 49.20
C LYS A 348 28.52 49.22 49.66
N SER A 349 28.31 49.11 50.97
CA SER A 349 27.84 50.17 51.88
C SER A 349 26.39 50.67 51.79
N GLN A 350 25.75 50.56 52.97
CA GLN A 350 24.78 51.47 53.62
C GLN A 350 23.28 51.16 53.60
N HIS A 351 22.79 51.10 54.85
CA HIS A 351 21.51 51.55 55.37
C HIS A 351 20.30 50.60 55.39
N THR A 352 20.08 50.02 56.60
CA THR A 352 18.84 50.07 57.44
C THR A 352 17.50 49.71 56.80
N SER A 353 16.53 49.07 57.43
CA SER A 353 16.25 48.51 58.77
C SER A 353 14.82 47.96 58.63
N ASP A 354 14.41 47.04 59.50
CA ASP A 354 13.00 46.73 59.85
C ASP A 354 12.17 45.97 58.78
N MET A 355 11.36 44.95 59.09
CA MET A 355 10.88 44.39 60.34
C MET A 355 10.27 42.99 60.08
N TRP A 356 10.58 42.03 60.97
CA TRP A 356 9.70 41.03 61.60
C TRP A 356 8.77 40.09 60.78
N ASN A 357 9.21 38.82 60.69
CA ASN A 357 8.64 37.62 61.33
C ASN A 357 7.12 37.54 61.64
N SER A 358 6.45 36.49 61.14
CA SER A 358 5.99 35.32 61.93
C SER A 358 4.57 34.79 61.58
N ASN A 359 4.47 33.45 61.72
CA ASN A 359 3.31 32.57 61.96
C ASN A 359 2.55 32.02 60.75
N TYR A 360 2.59 30.72 60.44
CA TYR A 360 2.09 29.50 61.14
C TYR A 360 0.55 29.38 61.27
N ASN A 361 0.06 28.30 60.63
CA ASN A 361 -1.02 27.37 60.98
C ASN A 361 -2.53 27.68 60.77
N TYR A 362 -3.15 26.70 60.11
CA TYR A 362 -4.47 26.06 60.35
C TYR A 362 -5.68 26.94 60.72
N VAL A 363 -6.70 26.97 59.87
CA VAL A 363 -7.93 26.13 59.90
C VAL A 363 -8.55 26.14 58.51
#